data_AF-A0AAN8F3J6-F1
#
_entry.id   AF-A0AAN8F3J6-F1
#
_cell.length_a   1.000
_cell.length_b   1.000
_cell.length_c   1.000
_cell.angle_alpha   90.00
_cell.angle_beta   90.00
_cell.angle_gamma   90.00
#
_symmetry.space_group_name_H-M   'P 1'
#
loop_
_entity.id
_entity.type
_entity.pdbx_description
1 polymer ?
#
loop_
_entity_poly.entity_id
_entity_poly.type
_entity_poly.pdbx_seq_one_letter_code
_entity_poly.pdbx_strand_id
1 'polypeptide(L)'
;MSTASAKIYGNNSRVEVDDLHREIARLSLEQRSLIRYSYSFMEAEATRNGLGLFVRLFADFPQYKSIWPQFRQIPDSALISSDQLRNHATVYMAGLKEIVGAMDDTEKLISATRRIAASHCKWSICKFHIEHMVPGLLEVLNICMNRQMTPEISHAWERLYDIIGNMIGLQKGIRRPNM
;
A
#
# COMPACT_ATOMS: atom_id res chain seq x y z
N MET A 1 -40.42 2.97 -23.92
CA MET A 1 -39.81 3.55 -22.71
C MET A 1 -38.66 2.66 -22.25
N SER A 2 -37.41 3.00 -22.56
CA SER A 2 -36.23 2.30 -22.00
C SER A 2 -35.05 3.26 -21.91
N THR A 3 -34.91 3.95 -20.76
CA THR A 3 -33.82 4.90 -20.49
C THR A 3 -33.35 4.92 -19.02
N ALA A 4 -33.63 3.90 -18.23
CA ALA A 4 -33.25 3.88 -16.81
C ALA A 4 -31.90 3.22 -16.49
N SER A 5 -31.41 2.28 -17.32
CA SER A 5 -30.25 1.47 -16.95
C SER A 5 -28.89 2.14 -17.23
N ALA A 6 -28.75 2.93 -18.30
CA ALA A 6 -27.48 3.58 -18.65
C ALA A 6 -27.08 4.75 -17.72
N LYS A 7 -28.04 5.35 -17.01
CA LYS A 7 -27.80 6.53 -16.14
C LYS A 7 -27.20 6.17 -14.78
N ILE A 8 -27.51 4.98 -14.26
CA ILE A 8 -27.05 4.52 -12.94
C ILE A 8 -25.57 4.12 -12.99
N TYR A 9 -25.14 3.40 -14.05
CA TYR A 9 -23.74 3.00 -14.22
C TYR A 9 -22.80 4.19 -14.43
N GLY A 10 -23.19 5.19 -15.23
CA GLY A 10 -22.36 6.37 -15.50
C GLY A 10 -22.25 7.36 -14.32
N ASN A 11 -23.21 7.33 -13.39
CA ASN A 11 -23.15 8.15 -12.18
C ASN A 11 -22.19 7.55 -11.14
N ASN A 12 -22.22 6.21 -10.99
CA ASN A 12 -21.37 5.51 -10.04
C ASN A 12 -19.87 5.59 -10.42
N SER A 13 -19.55 5.50 -11.72
CA SER A 13 -18.18 5.64 -12.21
C SER A 13 -17.61 7.05 -12.06
N ARG A 14 -18.45 8.09 -12.17
CA ARG A 14 -18.01 9.49 -11.98
C ARG A 14 -17.74 9.80 -10.51
N VAL A 15 -18.65 9.39 -9.62
CA VAL A 15 -18.46 9.52 -8.17
C VAL A 15 -17.20 8.78 -7.72
N GLU A 16 -16.96 7.56 -8.23
CA GLU A 16 -15.73 6.83 -7.98
C GLU A 16 -14.48 7.62 -8.40
N VAL A 17 -14.44 8.11 -9.64
CA VAL A 17 -13.29 8.88 -10.14
C VAL A 17 -13.06 10.11 -9.27
N ASP A 18 -14.11 10.82 -8.89
CA ASP A 18 -14.01 11.99 -8.01
C ASP A 18 -13.49 11.61 -6.62
N ASP A 19 -13.88 10.46 -6.06
CA ASP A 19 -13.40 9.98 -4.76
C ASP A 19 -11.91 9.65 -4.81
N LEU A 20 -11.44 8.97 -5.87
CA LEU A 20 -10.03 8.65 -6.08
C LEU A 20 -9.18 9.93 -6.19
N HIS A 21 -9.66 10.93 -6.94
CA HIS A 21 -8.98 12.22 -7.05
C HIS A 21 -8.91 12.94 -5.71
N ARG A 22 -9.99 12.94 -4.93
CA ARG A 22 -10.01 13.56 -3.60
C ARG A 22 -9.01 12.90 -2.66
N GLU A 23 -8.89 11.57 -2.68
CA GLU A 23 -7.88 10.88 -1.87
C GLU A 23 -6.45 11.24 -2.28
N ILE A 24 -6.11 11.21 -3.58
CA ILE A 24 -4.76 11.59 -4.05
C ILE A 24 -4.42 13.06 -3.80
N ALA A 25 -5.42 13.96 -3.85
CA ALA A 25 -5.23 15.38 -3.55
C ALA A 25 -4.77 15.64 -2.10
N ARG A 26 -4.98 14.68 -1.18
CA ARG A 26 -4.52 14.78 0.21
C ARG A 26 -3.01 14.62 0.38
N LEU A 27 -2.28 14.23 -0.68
CA LEU A 27 -0.83 14.07 -0.69
C LEU A 27 -0.19 15.24 -1.47
N SER A 28 0.33 16.22 -0.74
CA SER A 28 0.88 17.46 -1.31
C SER A 28 2.14 17.20 -2.14
N LEU A 29 2.47 18.10 -3.07
CA LEU A 29 3.69 17.99 -3.88
C LEU A 29 4.98 17.93 -3.03
N GLU A 30 4.98 18.61 -1.89
CA GLU A 30 6.06 18.54 -0.90
C GLU A 30 6.16 17.15 -0.29
N GLN A 31 5.05 16.59 0.20
CA GLN A 31 5.02 15.23 0.75
C GLN A 31 5.44 14.18 -0.28
N ARG A 32 5.00 14.32 -1.53
CA ARG A 32 5.42 13.46 -2.65
C ARG A 32 6.93 13.52 -2.87
N SER A 33 7.53 14.71 -2.75
CA SER A 33 8.98 14.90 -2.88
C SER A 33 9.73 14.28 -1.70
N LEU A 34 9.23 14.42 -0.48
CA LEU A 34 9.78 13.77 0.72
C LEU A 34 9.73 12.24 0.59
N ILE A 35 8.64 11.68 0.07
CA ILE A 35 8.51 10.23 -0.17
C ILE A 35 9.55 9.76 -1.20
N ARG A 36 9.69 10.44 -2.34
CA ARG A 36 10.71 10.08 -3.34
C ARG A 36 12.13 10.14 -2.77
N TYR A 37 12.45 11.23 -2.09
CA TYR A 37 13.74 11.43 -1.46
C TYR A 37 14.06 10.30 -0.47
N SER A 38 13.16 10.06 0.48
CA SER A 38 13.36 9.07 1.54
C SER A 38 13.32 7.63 1.00
N TYR A 39 12.49 7.32 0.01
CA TYR A 39 12.45 6.00 -0.64
C TYR A 39 13.79 5.61 -1.29
N SER A 40 14.55 6.58 -1.81
CA SER A 40 15.85 6.30 -2.45
C SER A 40 16.83 5.55 -1.52
N PHE A 41 16.74 5.78 -0.21
CA PHE A 41 17.54 5.08 0.80
C PHE A 41 17.07 3.62 1.01
N MET A 42 15.78 3.34 0.84
CA MET A 42 15.24 1.98 0.91
C MET A 42 15.51 1.18 -0.37
N GLU A 43 15.60 1.85 -1.53
CA GLU A 43 15.71 1.20 -2.83
C GLU A 43 17.03 0.42 -2.99
N ALA A 44 18.13 0.93 -2.44
CA ALA A 44 19.46 0.31 -2.55
C ALA A 44 19.48 -1.16 -2.12
N GLU A 45 18.78 -1.49 -1.05
CA GLU A 45 18.66 -2.85 -0.49
C GLU A 45 17.20 -3.30 -0.45
N ALA A 46 16.43 -2.98 -1.50
CA ALA A 46 14.97 -3.10 -1.52
C ALA A 46 14.45 -4.44 -0.97
N THR A 47 14.93 -5.58 -1.49
CA THR A 47 14.45 -6.90 -1.04
C THR A 47 14.76 -7.15 0.43
N ARG A 48 15.96 -6.79 0.90
CA ARG A 48 16.36 -6.94 2.31
C ARG A 48 15.52 -6.04 3.22
N ASN A 49 15.28 -4.80 2.81
CA ASN A 49 14.45 -3.85 3.54
C ASN A 49 12.99 -4.33 3.60
N GLY A 50 12.45 -4.80 2.46
CA GLY A 50 11.12 -5.40 2.39
C GLY A 50 10.98 -6.63 3.29
N LEU A 51 11.99 -7.49 3.36
CA LEU A 51 12.02 -8.61 4.32
C LEU A 51 11.94 -8.10 5.75
N GLY A 52 12.74 -7.09 6.11
CA GLY A 52 12.71 -6.45 7.43
C GLY A 52 11.32 -5.92 7.82
N LEU A 53 10.57 -5.37 6.86
CA LEU A 53 9.19 -4.93 7.09
C LEU A 53 8.27 -6.08 7.48
N PHE A 54 8.24 -7.15 6.69
CA PHE A 54 7.34 -8.28 6.95
C PHE A 54 7.74 -9.07 8.19
N VAL A 55 9.03 -9.16 8.51
CA VAL A 55 9.48 -9.76 9.77
C VAL A 55 8.92 -9.01 10.97
N ARG A 56 8.98 -7.67 10.96
CA ARG A 56 8.39 -6.84 12.02
C ARG A 56 6.88 -6.99 12.07
N LEU A 57 6.21 -6.92 10.92
CA LEU A 57 4.77 -7.11 10.83
C LEU A 57 4.32 -8.44 11.44
N PHE A 58 5.00 -9.55 11.12
CA PHE A 58 4.61 -10.86 11.62
C PHE A 58 5.02 -11.11 13.08
N ALA A 59 5.99 -10.35 13.61
CA ALA A 59 6.28 -10.35 15.04
C ALA A 59 5.13 -9.69 15.83
N ASP A 60 4.62 -8.56 15.34
CA ASP A 60 3.53 -7.82 15.99
C ASP A 60 2.14 -8.42 15.70
N PHE A 61 1.95 -9.00 14.51
CA PHE A 61 0.70 -9.59 14.05
C PHE A 61 0.89 -10.99 13.44
N PRO A 62 1.24 -12.02 14.24
CA PRO A 62 1.48 -13.37 13.74
C PRO A 62 0.32 -13.96 12.93
N GLN A 63 -0.92 -13.59 13.25
CA GLN A 63 -2.12 -14.03 12.54
C GLN A 63 -2.14 -13.65 11.05
N TYR A 64 -1.37 -12.63 10.63
CA TYR A 64 -1.33 -12.18 9.24
C TYR A 64 -0.65 -13.17 8.30
N LYS A 65 0.20 -14.08 8.81
CA LYS A 65 0.75 -15.18 8.00
C LYS A 65 -0.36 -16.03 7.36
N SER A 66 -1.49 -16.19 8.04
CA SER A 66 -2.62 -16.99 7.57
C SER A 66 -3.37 -16.40 6.38
N ILE A 67 -3.18 -15.10 6.08
CA ILE A 67 -3.77 -14.42 4.92
C ILE A 67 -3.30 -15.11 3.63
N TRP A 68 -2.03 -15.52 3.59
CA TRP A 68 -1.40 -16.09 2.41
C TRP A 68 -1.16 -17.59 2.58
N PRO A 69 -1.82 -18.46 1.78
CA PRO A 69 -1.69 -19.91 1.89
C PRO A 69 -0.24 -20.41 1.86
N GLN A 70 0.62 -19.77 1.06
CA GLN A 70 2.02 -20.16 0.90
C GLN A 70 2.87 -20.00 2.17
N PHE A 71 2.41 -19.24 3.18
CA PHE A 71 3.13 -19.10 4.46
C PHE A 71 2.66 -20.11 5.51
N ARG A 72 1.47 -20.71 5.36
CA ARG A 72 0.84 -21.52 6.42
C ARG A 72 1.62 -22.77 6.81
N GLN A 73 2.42 -23.31 5.90
CA GLN A 73 3.21 -24.52 6.13
C GLN A 73 4.65 -24.22 6.60
N ILE A 74 5.02 -22.95 6.69
CA ILE A 74 6.39 -22.54 7.03
C ILE A 74 6.43 -22.23 8.53
N PRO A 75 7.28 -22.93 9.32
CA PRO A 75 7.48 -22.59 10.72
C PRO A 75 7.99 -21.16 10.89
N ASP A 76 7.60 -20.49 11.97
CA ASP A 76 7.97 -19.10 12.25
C ASP A 76 9.48 -18.87 12.23
N SER A 77 10.24 -19.82 12.80
CA SER A 77 11.70 -19.79 12.82
C SER A 77 12.34 -19.91 11.44
N ALA A 78 11.62 -20.46 10.45
CA ALA A 78 12.08 -20.65 9.07
C ALA A 78 11.49 -19.62 8.09
N LEU A 79 10.44 -18.89 8.48
CA LEU A 79 9.76 -17.95 7.58
C LEU A 79 10.68 -16.82 7.11
N ILE A 80 11.54 -16.33 8.00
CA ILE A 80 12.47 -15.23 7.72
C ILE A 80 13.48 -15.58 6.61
N SER A 81 13.89 -16.84 6.52
CA SER A 81 14.84 -17.32 5.52
C SER A 81 14.16 -17.94 4.30
N SER A 82 12.82 -18.02 4.28
CA SER A 82 12.07 -18.67 3.21
C SER A 82 12.06 -17.88 1.91
N ASP A 83 12.11 -18.59 0.78
CA ASP A 83 11.97 -17.98 -0.54
C ASP A 83 10.57 -17.38 -0.75
N GLN A 84 9.55 -17.94 -0.09
CA GLN A 84 8.19 -17.41 -0.13
C GLN A 84 8.14 -15.99 0.44
N LEU A 85 8.77 -15.75 1.60
CA LEU A 85 8.81 -14.42 2.19
C LEU A 85 9.67 -13.46 1.35
N ARG A 86 10.81 -13.92 0.84
CA ARG A 86 11.67 -13.14 -0.07
C ARG A 86 10.91 -12.67 -1.30
N ASN A 87 10.20 -13.58 -1.97
CA ASN A 87 9.39 -13.26 -3.15
C ASN A 87 8.28 -12.27 -2.81
N HIS A 88 7.63 -12.43 -1.65
CA HIS A 88 6.59 -11.50 -1.21
C HIS A 88 7.15 -10.09 -0.94
N ALA A 89 8.31 -10.00 -0.28
CA ALA A 89 9.02 -8.75 -0.07
C ALA A 89 9.42 -8.08 -1.41
N THR A 90 9.91 -8.84 -2.39
CA THR A 90 10.22 -8.30 -3.71
C THR A 90 8.99 -7.74 -4.42
N VAL A 91 7.86 -8.44 -4.39
CA VAL A 91 6.60 -7.97 -4.99
C VAL A 91 6.10 -6.71 -4.29
N TYR A 92 6.17 -6.66 -2.95
CA TYR A 92 5.81 -5.49 -2.17
C TYR A 92 6.64 -4.26 -2.56
N MET A 93 7.97 -4.42 -2.61
CA MET A 93 8.87 -3.34 -2.95
C MET A 93 8.70 -2.87 -4.41
N ALA A 94 8.39 -3.78 -5.33
CA ALA A 94 8.05 -3.43 -6.70
C ALA A 94 6.77 -2.58 -6.78
N GLY A 95 5.73 -2.94 -6.01
CA GLY A 95 4.50 -2.15 -5.90
C GLY A 95 4.74 -0.77 -5.28
N LEU A 96 5.60 -0.69 -4.26
CA LEU A 96 5.97 0.57 -3.66
C LEU A 96 6.77 1.45 -4.65
N LYS A 97 7.71 0.87 -5.39
CA LYS A 97 8.43 1.55 -6.48
C LYS A 97 7.48 2.10 -7.56
N GLU A 98 6.45 1.32 -7.95
CA GLU A 98 5.43 1.75 -8.91
C GLU A 98 4.71 3.02 -8.43
N ILE A 99 4.30 3.06 -7.15
CA ILE A 99 3.65 4.23 -6.55
C ILE A 99 4.61 5.42 -6.47
N VAL A 100 5.84 5.22 -5.98
CA VAL A 100 6.84 6.29 -5.83
C VAL A 100 7.23 6.88 -7.18
N GLY A 101 7.35 6.05 -8.22
CA GLY A 101 7.64 6.48 -9.59
C GLY A 101 6.51 7.28 -10.25
N ALA A 102 5.29 7.23 -9.70
CA ALA A 102 4.12 7.94 -10.20
C ALA A 102 3.88 9.30 -9.51
N MET A 103 4.71 9.68 -8.53
CA MET A 103 4.47 10.86 -7.68
C MET A 103 4.31 12.19 -8.42
N ASP A 104 4.98 12.35 -9.57
CA ASP A 104 4.96 13.60 -10.35
C ASP A 104 3.71 13.75 -11.23
N ASP A 105 2.90 12.70 -11.35
CA ASP A 105 1.75 12.64 -12.26
C ASP A 105 0.53 12.08 -11.51
N THR A 106 -0.43 12.96 -11.22
CA THR A 106 -1.63 12.61 -10.45
C THR A 106 -2.41 11.46 -11.08
N GLU A 107 -2.56 11.41 -12.40
CA GLU A 107 -3.30 10.33 -13.07
C GLU A 107 -2.57 9.00 -12.98
N LYS A 108 -1.23 9.01 -13.14
CA LYS A 108 -0.43 7.80 -12.92
C LYS A 108 -0.50 7.34 -11.48
N LEU A 109 -0.47 8.27 -10.52
CA LEU A 109 -0.54 7.95 -9.09
C LEU A 109 -1.89 7.34 -8.71
N ILE A 110 -3.00 7.88 -9.25
CA ILE A 110 -4.33 7.28 -9.11
C ILE A 110 -4.34 5.86 -9.68
N SER A 111 -3.85 5.70 -10.92
CA SER A 111 -3.82 4.40 -11.60
C SER A 111 -3.00 3.34 -10.84
N ALA A 112 -1.80 3.69 -10.40
CA ALA A 112 -0.92 2.83 -9.62
C ALA A 112 -1.56 2.45 -8.28
N THR A 113 -2.06 3.44 -7.53
CA THR A 113 -2.69 3.21 -6.22
C THR A 113 -3.94 2.33 -6.35
N ARG A 114 -4.76 2.54 -7.38
CA ARG A 114 -5.95 1.71 -7.65
C ARG A 114 -5.58 0.26 -7.98
N ARG A 115 -4.55 0.02 -8.79
CA ARG A 115 -4.03 -1.33 -9.10
C ARG A 115 -3.57 -2.05 -7.83
N ILE A 116 -2.85 -1.35 -6.96
CA ILE A 116 -2.40 -1.87 -5.68
C ILE A 116 -3.61 -2.19 -4.79
N ALA A 117 -4.57 -1.28 -4.67
CA ALA A 117 -5.79 -1.49 -3.88
C ALA A 117 -6.59 -2.71 -4.35
N ALA A 118 -6.76 -2.89 -5.67
CA ALA A 118 -7.46 -4.04 -6.25
C ALA A 118 -6.76 -5.37 -5.95
N SER A 119 -5.42 -5.39 -5.91
CA SER A 119 -4.62 -6.56 -5.55
C SER A 119 -4.79 -6.94 -4.08
N HIS A 120 -4.84 -5.94 -3.19
CA HIS A 120 -5.09 -6.16 -1.75
C HIS A 120 -6.51 -6.66 -1.47
N CYS A 121 -7.51 -6.22 -2.25
CA CYS A 121 -8.87 -6.72 -2.15
C CYS A 121 -8.98 -8.23 -2.42
N LYS A 122 -8.13 -8.80 -3.29
CA LYS A 122 -8.10 -10.24 -3.58
C LYS A 122 -7.75 -11.07 -2.34
N TRP A 123 -6.93 -10.52 -1.45
CA TRP A 123 -6.47 -11.16 -0.22
C TRP A 123 -7.29 -10.75 0.99
N SER A 124 -8.46 -10.14 0.79
CA SER A 124 -9.32 -9.61 1.86
C SER A 124 -8.64 -8.59 2.76
N ILE A 125 -7.51 -8.01 2.36
CA ILE A 125 -6.78 -6.99 3.12
C ILE A 125 -7.64 -5.71 3.21
N CYS A 126 -7.74 -5.14 4.40
CA CYS A 126 -8.51 -3.92 4.71
C CYS A 126 -7.58 -2.80 5.15
N LYS A 127 -8.10 -1.56 5.22
CA LYS A 127 -7.40 -0.38 5.72
C LYS A 127 -6.55 -0.64 6.97
N PHE A 128 -7.15 -1.23 8.02
CA PHE A 128 -6.44 -1.49 9.27
C PHE A 128 -5.18 -2.37 9.12
N HIS A 129 -5.15 -3.30 8.15
CA HIS A 129 -3.96 -4.11 7.90
C HIS A 129 -2.83 -3.26 7.29
N ILE A 130 -3.18 -2.27 6.47
CA ILE A 130 -2.22 -1.31 5.89
C ILE A 130 -1.68 -0.39 6.98
N GLU A 131 -2.55 0.08 7.89
CA GLU A 131 -2.16 0.90 9.04
C GLU A 131 -1.16 0.17 9.95
N HIS A 132 -1.35 -1.13 10.18
CA HIS A 132 -0.41 -1.96 10.96
C HIS A 132 0.97 -2.14 10.31
N MET A 133 1.12 -1.86 9.01
CA MET A 133 2.44 -1.87 8.34
C MET A 133 3.26 -0.61 8.64
N VAL A 134 2.60 0.50 8.99
CA VAL A 134 3.23 1.83 9.05
C VAL A 134 4.35 1.90 10.09
N PRO A 135 4.20 1.39 11.34
CA PRO A 135 5.29 1.43 12.31
C PRO A 135 6.56 0.71 11.83
N GLY A 136 6.40 -0.47 11.23
CA GLY A 136 7.51 -1.24 10.65
C GLY A 136 8.16 -0.51 9.48
N LEU A 137 7.36 0.13 8.62
CA LEU A 137 7.82 0.96 7.52
C LEU A 137 8.70 2.11 8.00
N LEU A 138 8.19 2.91 8.94
CA LEU A 138 8.89 4.07 9.45
C LEU A 138 10.21 3.67 10.14
N GLU A 139 10.23 2.57 10.89
CA GLU A 139 11.46 2.09 11.52
C GLU A 139 12.50 1.63 10.49
N VAL A 140 12.11 0.85 9.48
CA VAL A 140 13.04 0.42 8.42
C VAL A 140 13.56 1.62 7.64
N LEU A 141 12.70 2.56 7.29
CA LEU A 141 13.09 3.77 6.58
C LEU A 141 14.06 4.62 7.44
N ASN A 142 13.79 4.77 8.74
CA ASN A 142 14.65 5.50 9.65
C ASN A 142 16.05 4.86 9.74
N ILE A 143 16.12 3.53 9.79
CA ILE A 143 17.39 2.78 9.73
C ILE A 143 18.13 3.05 8.40
N CYS A 144 17.43 2.99 7.27
CA CYS A 144 18.03 3.26 5.95
C CYS A 144 18.56 4.69 5.83
N MET A 145 17.91 5.64 6.51
CA MET A 145 18.30 7.04 6.58
C MET A 145 19.33 7.33 7.70
N ASN A 146 20.06 6.33 8.20
CA ASN A 146 21.04 6.49 9.28
C ASN A 146 20.47 7.18 10.54
N ARG A 147 19.21 6.88 10.88
CA ARG A 147 18.46 7.46 12.00
C ARG A 147 18.21 8.97 11.88
N GLN A 148 18.12 9.49 10.65
CA GLN A 148 17.85 10.90 10.34
C GLN A 148 16.42 11.15 9.84
N MET A 149 15.45 10.31 10.23
CA MET A 149 14.04 10.54 9.92
C MET A 149 13.56 11.86 10.53
N THR A 150 12.80 12.64 9.76
CA THR A 150 12.12 13.85 10.25
C THR A 150 10.61 13.61 10.42
N PRO A 151 9.92 14.39 11.27
CA PRO A 151 8.47 14.29 11.41
C PRO A 151 7.71 14.48 10.09
N GLU A 152 8.20 15.34 9.20
CA GLU A 152 7.58 15.63 7.91
C GLU A 152 7.63 14.42 6.98
N ILE A 153 8.76 13.69 6.98
CA ILE A 153 8.91 12.46 6.20
C ILE A 153 7.98 11.38 6.75
N SER A 154 7.98 11.16 8.07
CA SER A 154 7.06 10.21 8.71
C SER A 154 5.61 10.51 8.37
N HIS A 155 5.21 11.78 8.47
CA HIS A 155 3.84 12.20 8.17
C HIS A 155 3.47 12.02 6.69
N ALA A 156 4.42 12.23 5.77
CA ALA A 156 4.20 11.97 4.35
C ALA A 156 3.92 10.47 4.08
N TRP A 157 4.67 9.58 4.72
CA TRP A 157 4.49 8.13 4.60
C TRP A 157 3.19 7.64 5.26
N GLU A 158 2.86 8.13 6.45
CA GLU A 158 1.58 7.88 7.11
C GLU A 158 0.41 8.29 6.20
N ARG A 159 0.50 9.49 5.61
CA ARG A 159 -0.51 9.99 4.67
C ARG A 159 -0.66 9.07 3.46
N LEU A 160 0.44 8.63 2.87
CA LEU A 160 0.40 7.71 1.73
C LEU A 160 -0.30 6.39 2.10
N TYR A 161 0.01 5.81 3.25
CA TYR A 161 -0.58 4.53 3.68
C TYR A 161 -2.05 4.66 4.06
N ASP A 162 -2.45 5.78 4.67
CA ASP A 162 -3.86 6.10 4.90
C ASP A 162 -4.65 6.22 3.59
N ILE A 163 -4.09 6.91 2.59
CA ILE A 163 -4.66 7.00 1.24
C ILE A 163 -4.81 5.61 0.62
N ILE A 164 -3.75 4.78 0.60
CA ILE A 164 -3.82 3.40 0.08
C ILE A 164 -4.91 2.60 0.80
N GLY A 165 -5.01 2.74 2.12
CA GLY A 165 -6.04 2.11 2.93
C GLY A 165 -7.46 2.53 2.56
N ASN A 166 -7.70 3.83 2.33
CA ASN A 166 -8.97 4.36 1.85
C ASN A 166 -9.31 3.85 0.45
N MET A 167 -8.32 3.81 -0.45
CA MET A 167 -8.48 3.31 -1.82
C MET A 167 -8.90 1.83 -1.83
N ILE A 168 -8.38 1.01 -0.91
CA ILE A 168 -8.85 -0.37 -0.70
C ILE A 168 -10.32 -0.38 -0.24
N GLY A 169 -10.69 0.51 0.67
CA GLY A 169 -12.07 0.67 1.13
C GLY A 169 -13.04 0.99 -0.01
N LEU A 170 -12.71 2.00 -0.82
CA LEU A 170 -13.47 2.39 -2.02
C LEU A 170 -13.60 1.19 -2.99
N GLN A 171 -12.48 0.52 -3.29
CA GLN A 171 -12.46 -0.63 -4.19
C GLN A 171 -13.30 -1.81 -3.68
N LYS A 172 -13.37 -2.02 -2.35
CA LYS A 172 -14.22 -3.03 -1.73
C LYS A 172 -15.70 -2.66 -1.77
N GLY A 173 -16.04 -1.38 -1.57
CA GLY A 173 -17.41 -0.88 -1.74
C GLY A 173 -17.96 -1.18 -3.13
N ILE A 174 -17.12 -1.00 -4.16
CA ILE A 174 -17.46 -1.35 -5.55
C ILE A 174 -17.73 -2.85 -5.73
N ARG A 175 -16.94 -3.71 -5.08
CA ARG A 175 -17.09 -5.17 -5.15
C ARG A 175 -18.28 -5.70 -4.35
N ARG A 176 -18.91 -4.88 -3.51
CA ARG A 176 -20.15 -5.20 -2.80
C ARG A 176 -21.28 -4.25 -3.25
N PRO A 177 -21.72 -4.28 -4.52
CA PRO A 177 -22.87 -3.50 -4.91
C PRO A 177 -24.12 -4.27 -4.46
N ASN A 178 -24.69 -3.84 -3.33
CA ASN A 178 -25.93 -4.34 -2.73
C ASN A 178 -25.85 -5.75 -2.10
N MET A 179 -26.10 -5.78 -0.79
CA MET A 179 -26.72 -6.90 -0.11
C MET A 179 -28.00 -6.37 0.53
#